data_AF-I9FZP7-F1
#
_entry.id   AF-I9FZP7-F1
#
_cell.length_a   1.000
_cell.length_b   1.000
_cell.length_c   1.000
_cell.angle_alpha   90.00
_cell.angle_beta   90.00
_cell.angle_gamma   90.00
#
_symmetry.space_group_name_H-M   'P 1'
#
loop_
_entity.id
_entity.type
_entity.pdbx_description
1 polymer ?
#
loop_
_entity_poly.entity_id
_entity_poly.type
_entity_poly.pdbx_seq_one_letter_code
_entity_poly.pdbx_strand_id
1 'polypeptide(L)'
;MSTKMHGTELSGVKAVLRCRYFKAKGNRTIEQNHRLRRYRQKAKELLCSKEGLKHRGQRCIEPEAVFEQMKYNMNYKRFRHFGKDKIFMDFAFFAIAFNIKKMCAKMAKEGMD
;
A
#
# COMPACT_ATOMS: atom_id res chain seq x y z
N MET A 1 10.49 -12.30 -23.72
CA MET A 1 11.46 -13.41 -23.74
C MET A 1 11.44 -14.10 -22.39
N SER A 2 10.84 -15.28 -22.33
CA SER A 2 10.93 -16.16 -21.16
C SER A 2 12.19 -17.00 -21.31
N THR A 3 13.11 -16.90 -20.35
CA THR A 3 14.30 -17.74 -20.30
C THR A 3 13.91 -19.10 -19.74
N LYS A 4 13.74 -20.10 -20.62
CA LYS A 4 13.74 -21.51 -20.23
C LYS A 4 15.15 -21.87 -19.76
N MET A 5 15.36 -21.93 -18.45
CA MET A 5 16.60 -22.46 -17.89
C MET A 5 16.54 -23.98 -18.00
N HIS A 6 17.19 -24.54 -19.01
CA HIS A 6 17.56 -25.96 -19.01
C HIS A 6 18.70 -26.13 -18.02
N GLY A 7 18.52 -27.05 -17.06
CA GLY A 7 19.45 -27.29 -15.98
C GLY A 7 20.83 -27.66 -16.52
N THR A 8 21.72 -26.68 -16.52
CA THR A 8 23.16 -26.85 -16.57
C THR A 8 23.74 -25.91 -15.53
N GLU A 9 24.70 -26.45 -14.80
CA GLU A 9 25.26 -25.93 -13.56
C GLU A 9 25.80 -24.50 -13.75
N LEU A 10 25.28 -23.56 -12.96
CA LEU A 10 25.92 -22.26 -12.75
C LEU A 10 26.32 -22.19 -11.28
N SER A 11 27.63 -22.21 -11.10
CA SER A 11 28.36 -21.92 -9.89
C SER A 11 27.82 -20.67 -9.16
N GLY A 12 27.64 -20.78 -7.85
CA GLY A 12 27.75 -19.63 -6.96
C GLY A 12 26.48 -19.06 -6.31
N VAL A 13 25.25 -19.38 -6.74
CA VAL A 13 24.04 -18.95 -5.98
C VAL A 13 22.99 -20.05 -5.99
N LYS A 14 23.04 -20.90 -4.96
CA LYS A 14 22.04 -21.92 -4.67
C LYS A 14 20.70 -21.23 -4.40
N ALA A 15 19.90 -21.03 -5.44
CA ALA A 15 18.49 -20.67 -5.27
C ALA A 15 17.81 -21.83 -4.54
N VAL A 16 17.71 -21.73 -3.21
CA VAL A 16 17.00 -22.71 -2.37
C VAL A 16 15.51 -22.54 -2.62
N LEU A 17 15.05 -23.05 -3.76
CA LEU A 17 13.64 -23.33 -3.99
C LEU A 17 13.33 -24.59 -3.17
N ARG A 18 12.79 -24.39 -1.97
CA ARG A 18 12.21 -25.45 -1.12
C ARG A 18 11.15 -26.22 -1.92
N CYS A 19 11.55 -27.28 -2.59
CA CYS A 19 10.67 -28.37 -2.98
C CYS A 19 10.40 -29.24 -1.75
N ARG A 20 9.57 -28.77 -0.80
CA ARG A 20 9.21 -29.57 0.39
C ARG A 20 7.85 -30.24 0.31
N TYR A 21 7.01 -29.95 -0.69
CA TYR A 21 5.61 -30.43 -0.68
C TYR A 21 5.02 -30.77 -2.06
N PHE A 22 5.73 -31.52 -2.91
CA PHE A 22 5.04 -32.18 -4.03
C PHE A 22 5.70 -33.49 -4.46
N LYS A 23 5.07 -34.61 -4.08
CA LYS A 23 5.46 -35.98 -4.42
C LYS A 23 5.08 -36.32 -5.88
N ALA A 24 5.80 -35.82 -6.87
CA ALA A 24 5.63 -36.27 -8.26
C ALA A 24 6.94 -36.81 -8.84
N LYS A 25 6.82 -37.93 -9.57
CA LYS A 25 7.88 -38.83 -10.05
C LYS A 25 8.65 -38.36 -11.31
N GLY A 26 8.59 -37.09 -11.72
CA GLY A 26 9.19 -36.64 -13.00
C GLY A 26 9.85 -35.26 -12.98
N ASN A 27 10.62 -34.96 -14.04
CA ASN A 27 11.34 -33.69 -14.22
C ASN A 27 10.36 -32.54 -14.48
N ARG A 28 10.44 -31.46 -13.69
CA ARG A 28 9.63 -30.24 -13.88
C ARG A 28 10.50 -29.07 -14.29
N THR A 29 10.06 -28.37 -15.34
CA THR A 29 10.59 -27.06 -15.70
C THR A 29 9.83 -26.00 -14.90
N ILE A 30 10.49 -25.34 -13.95
CA ILE A 30 9.91 -24.25 -13.18
C ILE A 30 10.23 -22.94 -13.89
N GLU A 31 9.22 -22.33 -14.50
CA GLU A 31 9.37 -21.03 -15.15
C GLU A 31 9.08 -19.92 -14.14
N GLN A 32 10.06 -19.02 -13.91
CA GLN A 32 9.90 -17.88 -13.03
C GLN A 32 10.08 -16.58 -13.78
N ASN A 33 9.14 -15.65 -13.61
CA ASN A 33 9.29 -14.30 -14.12
C ASN A 33 10.26 -13.50 -13.23
N HIS A 34 11.52 -13.41 -13.65
CA HIS A 34 12.57 -12.70 -12.93
C HIS A 34 12.27 -11.21 -12.75
N ARG A 35 11.65 -10.56 -13.74
CA ARG A 35 11.30 -9.13 -13.69
C ARG A 35 10.22 -8.87 -12.63
N LEU A 36 9.17 -9.68 -12.62
CA LEU A 36 8.11 -9.61 -11.60
C LEU A 36 8.66 -9.87 -10.20
N ARG A 37 9.58 -10.85 -10.05
CA ARG A 37 10.24 -11.12 -8.78
C ARG A 37 11.04 -9.92 -8.27
N ARG A 38 11.78 -9.24 -9.14
CA ARG A 38 12.49 -7.99 -8.80
C ARG A 38 11.54 -6.89 -8.33
N TYR A 39 10.42 -6.68 -9.02
CA TYR A 39 9.43 -5.67 -8.59
C TYR A 39 8.81 -6.00 -7.23
N ARG A 40 8.42 -7.26 -7.00
CA ARG A 40 7.88 -7.70 -5.70
C ARG A 40 8.90 -7.55 -4.57
N GLN A 41 10.17 -7.84 -4.84
CA GLN A 41 11.25 -7.66 -3.88
C GLN A 41 11.43 -6.19 -3.51
N LYS A 42 11.51 -5.29 -4.50
CA LYS A 42 11.63 -3.84 -4.28
C LYS A 42 10.43 -3.28 -3.50
N ALA A 43 9.22 -3.70 -3.85
CA ALA A 43 8.02 -3.30 -3.12
C ALA A 43 8.05 -3.78 -1.66
N LYS A 44 8.49 -5.02 -1.42
CA LYS A 44 8.63 -5.56 -0.06
C LYS A 44 9.65 -4.78 0.76
N GLU A 45 10.81 -4.46 0.18
CA GLU A 45 11.85 -3.66 0.84
C GLU A 45 11.33 -2.27 1.22
N LEU A 46 10.64 -1.58 0.31
CA LEU A 46 10.04 -0.28 0.60
C LEU A 46 8.98 -0.37 1.70
N LEU A 47 8.10 -1.39 1.64
CA LEU A 47 7.03 -1.57 2.62
C LEU A 47 7.52 -2.01 4.01
N CYS A 48 8.65 -2.71 4.08
CA CYS A 48 9.27 -3.17 5.33
C CYS A 48 10.39 -2.24 5.82
N SER A 49 10.70 -1.17 5.09
CA SER A 49 11.62 -0.13 5.54
C SER A 49 11.06 0.59 6.77
N LYS A 50 11.92 1.30 7.51
CA LYS A 50 11.49 2.12 8.66
C LYS A 50 10.43 3.15 8.26
N GLU A 51 10.58 3.78 7.09
CA GLU A 51 9.59 4.71 6.54
C GLU A 51 8.29 4.01 6.16
N GLY A 52 8.38 2.85 5.50
CA GLY A 52 7.20 2.05 5.14
C GLY A 52 6.39 1.60 6.35
N LEU A 53 7.06 1.21 7.43
CA LEU A 53 6.43 0.87 8.71
C LEU A 53 5.80 2.09 9.37
N LYS A 54 6.49 3.23 9.39
CA LYS A 54 5.96 4.50 9.91
C LYS A 54 4.68 4.89 9.17
N HIS A 55 4.72 4.90 7.83
CA HIS A 55 3.56 5.22 7.02
C HIS A 55 2.40 4.23 7.23
N ARG A 56 2.68 2.92 7.41
CA ARG A 56 1.65 1.93 7.75
C ARG A 56 0.98 2.23 9.08
N GLY A 57 1.75 2.58 10.12
CA GLY A 57 1.20 2.95 11.42
C GLY A 57 0.36 4.24 11.37
N GLN A 58 0.79 5.21 10.56
CA GLN A 58 0.09 6.48 10.40
C GLN A 58 -1.22 6.37 9.59
N ARG A 59 -1.39 5.34 8.75
CA ARG A 59 -2.60 5.17 7.92
C ARG A 59 -3.89 5.11 8.75
N CYS A 60 -3.88 4.36 9.85
CA CYS A 60 -5.06 4.20 10.70
C CYS A 60 -5.47 5.53 11.37
N ILE A 61 -4.49 6.42 11.60
CA ILE A 61 -4.70 7.67 12.33
C ILE A 61 -5.06 8.81 11.38
N GLU A 62 -4.39 8.92 10.23
CA GLU A 62 -4.48 10.09 9.36
C GLU A 62 -5.51 9.88 8.23
N PRO A 63 -5.26 9.05 7.19
CA PRO A 63 -6.23 8.88 6.12
C PRO A 63 -7.46 8.07 6.54
N GLU A 64 -7.32 6.95 7.25
CA GLU A 64 -8.45 6.04 7.51
C GLU A 64 -9.52 6.67 8.40
N ALA A 65 -9.12 7.29 9.52
CA ALA A 65 -10.06 7.98 10.42
C ALA A 65 -10.79 9.16 9.72
N VAL A 66 -10.10 9.91 8.87
CA VAL A 66 -10.70 11.04 8.13
C VAL A 66 -11.72 10.51 7.10
N PHE A 67 -11.38 9.45 6.37
CA PHE A 67 -12.29 8.83 5.42
C PHE A 67 -13.49 8.16 6.11
N GLU A 68 -13.30 7.60 7.30
CA GLU A 68 -14.38 7.04 8.11
C GLU A 68 -15.36 8.14 8.53
N GLN A 69 -14.86 9.24 9.12
CA GLN A 69 -15.70 10.38 9.51
C GLN A 69 -16.43 10.99 8.30
N MET A 70 -15.76 11.09 7.16
CA MET A 70 -16.36 11.58 5.93
C MET A 70 -17.54 10.71 5.49
N LYS A 71 -17.40 9.39 5.57
CA LYS A 71 -18.44 8.44 5.14
C LYS A 71 -19.58 8.30 6.14
N TYR A 72 -19.27 8.09 7.42
CA TYR A 72 -20.26 7.79 8.46
C TYR A 72 -20.87 9.05 9.07
N ASN A 73 -20.04 10.00 9.53
CA ASN A 73 -20.53 11.18 10.25
C ASN A 73 -21.05 12.27 9.31
N MET A 74 -20.44 12.44 8.14
CA MET A 74 -20.86 13.45 7.16
C MET A 74 -21.75 12.87 6.04
N ASN A 75 -22.07 11.58 6.09
CA ASN A 75 -22.89 10.86 5.11
C ASN A 75 -22.42 11.07 3.65
N TYR A 76 -21.12 11.27 3.45
CA TYR A 76 -20.55 11.54 2.14
C TYR A 76 -20.18 10.22 1.44
N LYS A 77 -21.07 9.76 0.56
CA LYS A 77 -20.97 8.41 -0.06
C LYS A 77 -20.17 8.38 -1.36
N ARG A 78 -20.25 9.42 -2.19
CA ARG A 78 -19.60 9.50 -3.51
C ARG A 78 -19.25 10.94 -3.84
N PHE A 79 -18.16 11.12 -4.60
CA PHE A 79 -17.86 12.41 -5.21
C PHE A 79 -19.00 12.81 -6.15
N ARG A 80 -19.44 14.07 -6.04
CA ARG A 80 -20.53 14.60 -6.87
C ARG A 80 -20.01 15.10 -8.21
N HIS A 81 -18.74 15.48 -8.28
CA HIS A 81 -18.11 15.99 -9.50
C HIS A 81 -17.32 14.90 -10.23
N PHE A 82 -17.27 15.05 -11.55
CA PHE A 82 -16.48 14.19 -12.45
C PHE A 82 -15.27 14.94 -13.00
N GLY A 83 -14.17 14.22 -13.18
CA GLY A 83 -12.88 14.77 -13.59
C GLY A 83 -11.95 14.99 -12.40
N LYS A 84 -10.65 14.73 -12.62
CA LYS A 84 -9.64 14.74 -11.55
C LYS A 84 -9.57 16.08 -10.83
N ASP A 85 -9.62 17.18 -11.58
CA ASP A 85 -9.46 18.52 -11.02
C ASP A 85 -10.63 18.90 -10.11
N LYS A 86 -11.86 18.56 -10.49
CA LYS A 86 -13.06 18.86 -9.68
C LYS A 86 -13.13 17.98 -8.43
N ILE A 87 -12.77 16.70 -8.56
CA ILE A 87 -12.66 15.79 -7.39
C ILE A 87 -11.55 16.27 -6.43
N PHE A 88 -10.45 16.80 -6.97
CA PHE A 88 -9.39 17.38 -6.17
C PHE A 88 -9.87 18.61 -5.38
N MET A 89 -10.65 19.50 -6.01
CA MET A 89 -11.27 20.64 -5.33
C MET A 89 -12.22 20.19 -4.21
N ASP A 90 -13.10 19.21 -4.47
CA ASP A 90 -13.98 18.63 -3.45
C ASP A 90 -13.16 18.12 -2.24
N PHE A 91 -12.07 17.39 -2.51
CA PHE A 91 -11.20 16.88 -1.47
C PHE A 91 -10.46 17.99 -0.71
N ALA A 92 -10.03 19.04 -1.39
CA ALA A 92 -9.38 20.19 -0.77
C ALA A 92 -10.30 20.91 0.23
N PHE A 93 -11.59 21.08 -0.10
CA PHE A 93 -12.57 21.62 0.83
C PHE A 93 -12.73 20.75 2.07
N PHE A 94 -12.80 19.42 1.91
CA PHE A 94 -12.83 18.51 3.05
C PHE A 94 -11.58 18.66 3.93
N ALA A 95 -10.39 18.69 3.33
CA ALA A 95 -9.15 18.85 4.08
C ALA A 95 -9.12 20.14 4.90
N ILE A 96 -9.54 21.27 4.32
CA ILE A 96 -9.65 22.55 5.02
C ILE A 96 -10.64 22.47 6.17
N ALA A 97 -11.84 21.93 5.92
CA ALA A 97 -12.88 21.79 6.95
C ALA A 97 -12.42 20.92 8.12
N PHE A 98 -11.74 19.80 7.84
CA PHE A 98 -11.17 18.94 8.89
C PHE A 98 -10.07 19.63 9.68
N ASN A 99 -9.22 20.42 9.03
CA ASN A 99 -8.19 21.19 9.72
C ASN A 99 -8.80 22.23 10.66
N ILE A 100 -9.81 22.98 10.21
CA ILE A 100 -10.54 23.94 11.05
C ILE A 100 -11.19 23.22 12.24
N LYS A 101 -11.92 22.13 11.99
CA LYS A 101 -12.54 21.31 13.05
C LYS A 101 -11.52 20.82 14.07
N LYS A 102 -10.32 20.43 13.63
CA LYS A 102 -9.22 20.00 14.49
C LYS A 102 -8.67 21.16 15.33
N MET A 103 -8.59 22.37 14.78
CA MET A 103 -8.17 23.56 15.54
C MET A 103 -9.20 23.92 16.62
N CYS A 104 -10.49 23.99 16.28
CA CYS A 104 -11.55 24.28 17.26
C CYS A 104 -11.55 23.25 18.40
N ALA A 105 -11.39 21.96 18.08
CA ALA A 105 -11.32 20.90 19.09
C ALA A 105 -10.08 20.99 20.00
N LYS A 106 -8.99 21.62 19.55
CA LYS A 106 -7.81 21.89 20.38
C LYS A 106 -8.06 23.09 21.30
N MET A 107 -8.55 24.20 20.75
CA MET A 107 -8.87 25.41 21.52
C MET A 107 -9.84 25.11 22.67
N ALA A 108 -10.91 24.35 22.40
CA ALA A 108 -11.86 23.94 23.42
C ALA A 108 -11.25 23.03 24.52
N LYS A 109 -10.24 22.22 24.19
CA LYS A 109 -9.51 21.41 25.19
C LYS A 109 -8.54 22.24 26.03
N GLU A 110 -8.01 23.32 25.45
CA GLU A 110 -7.09 24.25 26.10
C GLU A 110 -7.84 25.31 26.91
N GLY A 111 -9.19 25.29 26.91
CA GLY A 111 -10.03 26.21 27.68
C GLY A 111 -10.06 27.64 27.14
N MET A 112 -9.68 27.81 25.88
CA MET A 112 -9.75 29.08 25.16
C MET A 112 -11.10 29.14 24.42
N ASP A 113 -12.14 29.56 25.14
CA ASP A 113 -13.45 29.87 24.56
C ASP A 113 -13.49 31.29 23.98
#